data_AF-A0A1V5DVW9-F1
#
_entry.id   AF-A0A1V5DVW9-F1
#
_cell.length_a   1.000
_cell.length_b   1.000
_cell.length_c   1.000
_cell.angle_alpha   90.00
_cell.angle_beta   90.00
_cell.angle_gamma   90.00
#
_symmetry.space_group_name_H-M   'P 1'
#
loop_
_entity.id
_entity.type
_entity.pdbx_description
1 polymer ?
#
loop_
_entity_poly.entity_id
_entity_poly.type
_entity_poly.pdbx_seq_one_letter_code
_entity_poly.pdbx_strand_id
1 'polypeptide(L)'
;MIFGLTFSSLRLLILSLAVLSQIYLFYRVRKAIRSLHRPHRFKRLAIPAAGVAMVLLFAASLYIVFKPIPWVYPPTPAQVVFFYPPAVWGLGSIFSALLLLIFQLAGGIGGAALRLLRKAACRAAAPPFGRSLRVVQLTDIHAGLYMNREQLRCYADKVISLQPDLFVLTGDYVSNSLSFLPGCLEEMTRIRAPYGTFATLGNHEHWYAGLDELREIFRKSGIPLLNNEHRVISTERGPFAVAGIDDLRNGDPDLDAALRGLDRAVPTLLLSHRPEIFPEAAGRAIPLTLSGHYHGGQIKIGPPGAGISLAHLRTPYPEGLYRIGDSRLYVSRGIGTTFTPVRLNAPPEVTVIQLT
;
A
#
# COMPACT_ATOMS: atom_id res chain seq x y z
N MET A 1 -2.37 48.11 23.59
CA MET A 1 -3.46 47.40 22.87
C MET A 1 -2.96 47.07 21.48
N ILE A 2 -2.63 45.81 21.20
CA ILE A 2 -2.42 45.34 19.82
C ILE A 2 -3.49 44.25 19.61
N PHE A 3 -4.37 44.42 18.62
CA PHE A 3 -5.49 43.53 18.23
C PHE A 3 -6.74 43.41 19.13
N GLY A 4 -7.08 44.39 19.99
CA GLY A 4 -8.39 44.42 20.68
C GLY A 4 -8.67 43.26 21.67
N LEU A 5 -7.75 42.32 21.84
CA LEU A 5 -7.82 41.26 22.83
C LEU A 5 -7.37 41.79 24.20
N THR A 6 -8.22 41.65 25.21
CA THR A 6 -7.79 41.89 26.59
C THR A 6 -6.71 40.86 26.99
N PHE A 7 -5.81 41.26 27.87
CA PHE A 7 -4.74 40.37 28.37
C PHE A 7 -5.31 39.05 28.95
N SER A 8 -6.47 39.12 29.61
CA SER A 8 -7.19 37.96 30.14
C SER A 8 -7.70 37.02 29.03
N SER A 9 -8.23 37.56 27.93
CA SER A 9 -8.69 36.78 26.78
C SER A 9 -7.52 36.07 26.09
N LEU A 10 -6.37 36.75 25.93
CA LEU A 10 -5.17 36.16 25.35
C LEU A 10 -4.63 35.00 26.19
N ARG A 11 -4.63 35.14 27.52
CA ARG A 11 -4.20 34.09 28.45
C ARG A 11 -5.09 32.85 28.35
N LEU A 12 -6.42 33.03 28.30
CA LEU A 12 -7.37 31.94 28.14
C LEU A 12 -7.18 31.20 26.81
N LEU A 13 -6.89 31.93 25.72
CA LEU A 13 -6.62 31.35 24.41
C LEU A 13 -5.36 30.47 24.43
N ILE A 14 -4.25 30.99 24.98
CA ILE A 14 -2.98 30.25 25.08
C ILE A 14 -3.15 28.99 25.93
N LEU A 15 -3.86 29.10 27.07
CA LEU A 15 -4.14 27.96 27.93
C LEU A 15 -5.00 26.90 27.22
N SER A 16 -6.03 27.34 26.49
CA SER A 16 -6.88 26.43 25.71
C SER A 16 -6.08 25.69 24.63
N LEU A 17 -5.22 26.42 23.89
CA LEU A 17 -4.32 25.83 22.90
C LEU A 17 -3.33 24.85 23.53
N ALA A 18 -2.77 25.18 24.69
CA ALA A 18 -1.87 24.29 25.42
C ALA A 18 -2.58 22.99 25.82
N VAL A 19 -3.79 23.06 26.41
CA VAL A 19 -4.59 21.87 26.77
C VAL A 19 -4.88 21.01 25.54
N LEU A 20 -5.39 21.62 24.46
CA LEU A 20 -5.70 20.90 23.23
C LEU A 20 -4.45 20.25 22.61
N SER A 21 -3.29 20.92 22.67
CA SER A 21 -2.02 20.37 22.18
C SER A 21 -1.58 19.15 22.98
N GLN A 22 -1.76 19.14 24.32
CA GLN A 22 -1.42 18.00 25.17
C GLN A 22 -2.32 16.79 24.85
N ILE A 23 -3.62 17.02 24.67
CA ILE A 23 -4.57 15.97 24.29
C ILE A 23 -4.19 15.38 22.92
N TYR A 24 -3.90 16.24 21.94
CA TYR A 24 -3.49 15.82 20.60
C TYR A 24 -2.19 15.02 20.63
N LEU A 25 -1.14 15.53 21.29
CA LEU A 25 0.15 14.86 21.39
C LEU A 25 0.04 13.53 22.13
N PHE A 26 -0.76 13.45 23.20
CA PHE A 26 -0.99 12.19 23.90
C PHE A 26 -1.66 11.16 23.00
N TYR A 27 -2.67 11.58 22.22
CA TYR A 27 -3.29 10.71 21.22
C TYR A 27 -2.25 10.18 20.20
N ARG A 28 -1.36 11.05 19.72
CA ARG A 28 -0.30 10.68 18.76
C ARG A 28 0.73 9.72 19.36
N VAL A 29 1.23 10.00 20.56
CA VAL A 29 2.18 9.14 21.28
C VAL A 29 1.54 7.78 21.57
N ARG A 30 0.29 7.76 22.04
CA ARG A 30 -0.47 6.52 22.27
C ARG A 30 -0.59 5.70 20.99
N LYS A 31 -0.93 6.34 19.86
CA LYS A 31 -1.04 5.67 18.56
C LYS A 31 0.32 5.10 18.13
N ALA A 32 1.41 5.86 18.28
CA ALA A 32 2.76 5.43 17.94
C ALA A 32 3.24 4.23 18.79
N ILE A 33 3.01 4.26 20.11
CA ILE A 33 3.37 3.14 21.00
C ILE A 33 2.59 1.87 20.63
N ARG A 34 1.31 2.01 20.24
CA ARG A 34 0.48 0.86 19.82
C ARG A 34 0.98 0.21 18.54
N SER A 35 1.52 0.98 17.60
CA SER A 35 2.07 0.47 16.34
C SER A 35 3.44 -0.22 16.46
N LEU A 36 4.16 -0.07 17.58
CA LEU A 36 5.45 -0.74 17.76
C LEU A 36 5.30 -2.26 17.86
N HIS A 37 6.24 -2.99 17.26
CA HIS A 37 6.39 -4.45 17.41
C HIS A 37 7.05 -4.79 18.77
N ARG A 38 6.32 -4.52 19.86
CA ARG A 38 6.76 -4.78 21.24
C ARG A 38 5.69 -5.57 22.01
N PRO A 39 6.07 -6.34 23.05
CA PRO A 39 5.14 -7.14 23.83
C PRO A 39 4.00 -6.31 24.44
N HIS A 40 2.83 -6.92 24.63
CA HIS A 40 1.66 -6.26 25.22
C HIS A 40 1.94 -5.68 26.62
N ARG A 41 2.78 -6.36 27.41
CA ARG A 41 3.22 -5.87 28.73
C ARG A 41 3.96 -4.54 28.65
N PHE A 42 4.83 -4.36 27.65
CA PHE A 42 5.53 -3.09 27.42
C PHE A 42 4.53 -1.97 27.09
N LYS A 43 3.58 -2.22 26.18
CA LYS A 43 2.56 -1.23 25.78
C LYS A 43 1.66 -0.83 26.96
N ARG A 44 1.30 -1.78 27.85
CA ARG A 44 0.51 -1.53 29.06
C ARG A 44 1.20 -0.60 30.07
N LEU A 45 2.53 -0.57 30.09
CA LEU A 45 3.31 0.29 30.99
C LEU A 45 3.68 1.62 30.32
N ALA A 46 4.11 1.58 29.05
CA ALA A 46 4.61 2.75 28.34
C ALA A 46 3.54 3.83 28.09
N ILE A 47 2.29 3.44 27.76
CA ILE A 47 1.20 4.38 27.50
C ILE A 47 0.83 5.19 28.76
N PRO A 48 0.51 4.57 29.92
CA PRO A 48 0.23 5.33 31.13
C PRO A 48 1.45 6.11 31.63
N ALA A 49 2.67 5.58 31.53
CA ALA A 49 3.88 6.33 31.90
C ALA A 49 4.04 7.62 31.07
N ALA A 50 3.82 7.55 29.75
CA ALA A 50 3.84 8.73 28.89
C ALA A 50 2.72 9.73 29.26
N GLY A 51 1.52 9.22 29.58
CA GLY A 51 0.41 10.06 30.05
C GLY A 51 0.73 10.80 31.35
N VAL A 52 1.29 10.09 32.35
CA VAL A 52 1.70 10.68 33.63
C VAL A 52 2.79 11.74 33.41
N ALA A 53 3.82 11.44 32.61
CA ALA A 53 4.87 12.39 32.31
C ALA A 53 4.32 13.68 31.67
N MET A 54 3.41 13.57 30.70
CA MET A 54 2.77 14.73 30.06
C MET A 54 1.92 15.54 31.05
N VAL A 55 1.15 14.89 31.92
CA VAL A 55 0.34 15.57 32.95
C VAL A 55 1.23 16.31 33.95
N LEU A 56 2.32 15.69 34.42
CA LEU A 56 3.25 16.32 35.35
C LEU A 56 3.93 17.55 34.74
N LEU A 57 4.42 17.44 33.50
CA LEU A 57 5.04 18.56 32.77
C LEU A 57 4.03 19.70 32.52
N PHE A 58 2.78 19.35 32.18
CA PHE A 58 1.73 20.34 31.99
C PHE A 58 1.31 21.02 33.29
N ALA A 59 1.17 20.26 34.38
CA ALA A 59 0.85 20.80 35.70
C ALA A 59 1.98 21.72 36.22
N ALA A 60 3.24 21.35 36.01
CA ALA A 60 4.39 22.22 36.32
C ALA A 60 4.34 23.52 35.51
N SER A 61 3.97 23.45 34.23
CA SER A 61 3.81 24.62 33.36
C SER A 61 2.67 25.53 33.84
N LEU A 62 1.51 24.96 34.22
CA LEU A 62 0.40 25.72 34.79
C LEU A 62 0.78 26.37 36.12
N TYR A 63 1.47 25.63 37.00
CA TYR A 63 1.93 26.16 38.27
C TYR A 63 2.78 27.42 38.10
N ILE A 64 3.73 27.41 37.15
CA ILE A 64 4.59 28.56 36.83
C ILE A 64 3.79 29.73 36.26
N VAL A 65 2.80 29.46 35.40
CA VAL A 65 1.95 30.49 34.78
C VAL A 65 1.03 31.17 35.79
N PHE A 66 0.57 30.44 36.82
CA PHE A 66 -0.42 30.93 37.78
C PHE A 66 0.15 31.40 39.12
N LYS A 67 1.37 30.99 39.49
CA LYS A 67 2.04 31.54 40.67
C LYS A 67 2.54 32.97 40.38
N PRO A 68 2.12 33.99 41.15
CA PRO A 68 2.79 35.28 41.12
C PRO A 68 4.20 35.08 41.68
N ILE A 69 5.20 35.29 40.83
CA ILE A 69 6.61 35.16 41.19
C ILE A 69 7.01 36.54 41.71
N PRO A 70 7.43 36.66 42.99
CA PRO A 70 7.94 37.91 43.51
C PRO A 70 9.06 38.42 42.61
N TRP A 71 9.19 39.74 42.47
CA TRP A 71 10.22 40.43 41.68
C TRP A 71 11.62 40.29 42.32
N VAL A 72 12.03 39.07 42.66
CA VAL A 72 13.36 38.72 43.16
C VAL A 72 13.97 37.84 42.09
N TYR A 73 15.02 38.33 41.43
CA TYR A 73 15.75 37.58 40.40
C TYR A 73 16.28 36.27 41.02
N PRO A 74 15.68 35.11 40.71
CA PRO A 74 16.21 33.86 41.25
C PRO A 74 17.60 33.61 40.65
N PRO A 75 18.53 32.98 41.37
CA PRO A 75 19.87 32.73 40.85
C PRO A 75 19.82 31.93 39.54
N THR A 76 20.72 32.21 38.60
CA THR A 76 20.73 31.65 37.23
C THR A 76 20.52 30.14 37.16
N PRO A 77 21.08 29.29 38.05
CA PRO A 77 20.80 27.85 38.04
C PRO A 77 19.33 27.51 38.28
N ALA A 78 18.64 28.24 39.16
CA ALA A 78 17.21 28.04 39.42
C ALA A 78 16.36 28.50 38.22
N GLN A 79 16.77 29.57 37.54
CA GLN A 79 16.14 29.97 36.28
C GLN A 79 16.26 28.87 35.22
N VAL A 80 17.47 28.35 34.99
CA VAL A 80 17.76 27.30 34.01
C VAL A 80 17.00 26.00 34.30
N VAL A 81 16.85 25.60 35.56
CA VAL A 81 16.21 24.34 35.93
C VAL A 81 14.68 24.43 35.98
N PHE A 82 14.13 25.53 36.50
CA PHE A 82 12.69 25.60 36.79
C PHE A 82 11.88 26.37 35.75
N PHE A 83 12.49 27.28 34.98
CA PHE A 83 11.75 28.13 34.04
C PHE A 83 11.90 27.71 32.59
N TYR A 84 13.12 27.43 32.15
CA TYR A 84 13.37 27.10 30.75
C TYR A 84 12.74 25.77 30.32
N PRO A 85 12.82 24.66 31.08
CA PRO A 85 12.26 23.39 30.62
C PRO A 85 10.73 23.41 30.46
N PRO A 86 9.94 24.00 31.39
CA PRO A 86 8.49 24.13 31.22
C PRO A 86 8.09 25.13 30.13
N ALA A 87 8.82 26.23 29.96
CA ALA A 87 8.56 27.19 28.87
C ALA A 87 8.88 26.58 27.49
N VAL A 88 10.01 25.88 27.37
CA VAL A 88 10.41 25.13 26.16
C VAL A 88 9.44 24.00 25.88
N TRP A 89 8.94 23.28 26.90
CA TRP A 89 7.92 22.25 26.74
C TRP A 89 6.56 22.82 26.32
N GLY A 90 6.09 23.89 26.97
CA GLY A 90 4.81 24.53 26.65
C GLY A 90 4.76 25.06 25.22
N LEU A 91 5.74 25.90 24.85
CA LEU A 91 5.83 26.45 23.48
C LEU A 91 6.20 25.36 22.46
N GLY A 92 7.12 24.47 22.80
CA GLY A 92 7.54 23.36 21.94
C GLY A 92 6.43 22.36 21.66
N SER A 93 5.54 22.10 22.63
CA SER A 93 4.40 21.20 22.45
C SER A 93 3.29 21.79 21.57
N ILE A 94 2.96 23.07 21.75
CA ILE A 94 2.04 23.79 20.86
C ILE A 94 2.61 23.84 19.44
N PHE A 95 3.88 24.21 19.29
CA PHE A 95 4.54 24.27 17.98
C PHE A 95 4.59 22.90 17.30
N SER A 96 4.95 21.84 18.03
CA SER A 96 4.97 20.47 17.50
C SER A 96 3.59 19.97 17.09
N ALA A 97 2.56 20.26 17.89
CA ALA A 97 1.17 19.91 17.55
C ALA A 97 0.69 20.64 16.29
N LEU A 98 0.98 21.94 16.18
CA LEU A 98 0.63 22.75 15.01
C LEU A 98 1.37 22.25 13.75
N LEU A 99 2.66 21.97 13.85
CA LEU A 99 3.46 21.46 12.74
C LEU A 99 2.92 20.10 12.25
N LEU A 100 2.65 19.17 13.17
CA LEU A 100 2.06 17.87 12.84
C LEU A 100 0.66 18.01 12.22
N LEU A 101 -0.15 18.95 12.69
CA LEU A 101 -1.47 19.24 12.13
C LEU A 101 -1.35 19.81 10.71
N ILE A 102 -0.45 20.77 10.48
CA ILE A 102 -0.20 21.34 9.15
C ILE A 102 0.28 20.27 8.19
N PHE A 103 1.23 19.42 8.57
CA PHE A 103 1.67 18.30 7.72
C PHE A 103 0.53 17.31 7.42
N GLN A 104 -0.33 17.06 8.39
CA GLN A 104 -1.48 16.17 8.20
C GLN A 104 -2.53 16.79 7.27
N LEU A 105 -2.81 18.08 7.40
CA LEU A 105 -3.74 18.80 6.54
C LEU A 105 -3.17 18.96 5.13
N ALA A 106 -1.89 19.33 4.98
CA ALA A 106 -1.21 19.41 3.69
C ALA A 106 -1.15 18.05 2.99
N GLY A 107 -0.83 16.97 3.73
CA GLY A 107 -0.88 15.60 3.22
C GLY A 107 -2.30 15.14 2.88
N GLY A 108 -3.31 15.57 3.64
CA GLY A 108 -4.72 15.28 3.38
C GLY A 108 -5.25 15.99 2.14
N ILE A 109 -4.96 17.28 1.99
CA ILE A 109 -5.36 18.10 0.83
C ILE A 109 -4.61 17.67 -0.42
N GLY A 110 -3.28 17.48 -0.33
CA GLY A 110 -2.49 16.92 -1.43
C GLY A 110 -2.96 15.52 -1.82
N GLY A 111 -3.21 14.66 -0.84
CA GLY A 111 -3.77 13.33 -1.06
C GLY A 111 -5.15 13.35 -1.72
N ALA A 112 -6.02 14.29 -1.35
CA ALA A 112 -7.34 14.47 -1.96
C ALA A 112 -7.24 14.99 -3.41
N ALA A 113 -6.41 16.00 -3.67
CA ALA A 113 -6.16 16.53 -5.01
C ALA A 113 -5.56 15.45 -5.94
N LEU A 114 -4.63 14.63 -5.44
CA LEU A 114 -4.07 13.52 -6.20
C LEU A 114 -5.04 12.34 -6.37
N ARG A 115 -5.97 12.12 -5.43
CA ARG A 115 -7.06 11.14 -5.61
C ARG A 115 -8.00 11.54 -6.74
N LEU A 116 -8.26 12.84 -6.93
CA LEU A 116 -9.05 13.35 -8.06
C LEU A 116 -8.37 13.08 -9.41
N LEU A 117 -7.03 12.95 -9.43
CA LEU A 117 -6.25 12.55 -10.61
C LEU A 117 -6.12 11.02 -10.77
N ARG A 118 -6.42 10.24 -9.73
CA ARG A 118 -6.45 8.76 -9.75
C ARG A 118 -7.79 8.25 -10.30
N LYS A 119 -8.09 8.49 -11.57
CA LYS A 119 -9.10 7.67 -12.25
C LYS A 119 -8.46 6.35 -12.68
N ALA A 120 -8.98 5.25 -12.14
CA ALA A 120 -8.58 3.92 -12.58
C ALA A 120 -9.04 3.72 -14.03
N ALA A 121 -8.10 3.42 -14.92
CA ALA A 121 -8.43 3.07 -16.30
C ALA A 121 -8.72 1.57 -16.38
N CYS A 122 -9.78 1.20 -17.09
CA CYS A 122 -9.97 -0.17 -17.56
C CYS A 122 -9.28 -0.27 -18.93
N ARG A 123 -8.27 -1.13 -19.04
CA ARG A 123 -7.53 -1.32 -20.29
C ARG A 123 -7.82 -2.72 -20.82
N ALA A 124 -8.30 -2.77 -22.05
CA ALA A 124 -8.66 -4.00 -22.76
C ALA A 124 -7.52 -4.45 -23.68
N ALA A 125 -7.13 -5.72 -23.60
CA ALA A 125 -6.28 -6.38 -24.59
C ALA A 125 -6.98 -7.66 -25.09
N ALA A 126 -6.76 -8.04 -26.35
CA ALA A 126 -7.35 -9.23 -26.95
C ALA A 126 -6.30 -10.16 -27.58
N PRO A 127 -5.44 -10.80 -26.77
CA PRO A 127 -4.46 -11.75 -27.27
C PRO A 127 -5.15 -13.08 -27.64
N PRO A 128 -4.67 -13.78 -28.69
CA PRO A 128 -5.17 -15.10 -29.04
C PRO A 128 -4.82 -16.10 -27.93
N PHE A 129 -5.81 -16.90 -27.53
CA PHE A 129 -5.67 -17.96 -26.52
C PHE A 129 -6.39 -19.24 -26.93
N GLY A 130 -7.14 -19.21 -28.03
CA GLY A 130 -7.93 -20.35 -28.52
C GLY A 130 -9.27 -20.49 -27.80
N ARG A 131 -9.70 -19.47 -27.03
CA ARG A 131 -11.06 -19.36 -26.49
C ARG A 131 -11.38 -17.95 -26.00
N SER A 132 -12.68 -17.63 -26.08
CA SER A 132 -13.26 -16.46 -25.42
C SER A 132 -13.18 -16.58 -23.90
N LEU A 133 -12.43 -15.70 -23.24
CA LEU A 133 -12.33 -15.64 -21.78
C LEU A 133 -12.12 -14.19 -21.33
N ARG A 134 -12.95 -13.70 -20.41
CA ARG A 134 -12.72 -12.42 -19.74
C ARG A 134 -11.88 -12.62 -18.48
N VAL A 135 -10.58 -12.35 -18.60
CA VAL A 135 -9.66 -12.32 -17.47
C VAL A 135 -9.60 -10.92 -16.89
N VAL A 136 -9.80 -10.77 -15.59
CA VAL A 136 -9.53 -9.50 -14.89
C VAL A 136 -8.34 -9.70 -13.97
N GLN A 137 -7.36 -8.80 -14.09
CA GLN A 137 -6.12 -8.84 -13.30
C GLN A 137 -6.07 -7.64 -12.35
N LEU A 138 -5.73 -7.90 -11.09
CA LEU A 138 -5.23 -6.89 -10.17
C LEU A 138 -3.79 -7.22 -9.75
N THR A 139 -3.00 -6.18 -9.54
CA THR A 139 -1.59 -6.27 -9.15
C THR A 139 -1.13 -4.99 -8.50
N ASP A 140 0.03 -5.05 -7.84
CA ASP A 140 0.65 -3.94 -7.12
C ASP A 140 -0.40 -3.18 -6.31
N ILE A 141 -1.12 -3.90 -5.47
CA ILE A 141 -2.24 -3.38 -4.68
C ILE A 141 -1.70 -2.45 -3.58
N HIS A 142 -0.58 -2.84 -2.96
CA HIS A 142 0.11 -2.05 -1.93
C HIS A 142 -0.81 -1.61 -0.78
N ALA A 143 -1.64 -2.54 -0.27
CA ALA A 143 -2.46 -2.32 0.91
C ALA A 143 -1.60 -1.82 2.08
N GLY A 144 -2.03 -0.73 2.71
CA GLY A 144 -1.23 -0.06 3.73
C GLY A 144 -1.59 1.41 3.91
N LEU A 145 -0.57 2.24 4.16
CA LEU A 145 -0.74 3.66 4.52
C LEU A 145 -1.52 4.47 3.48
N TYR A 146 -1.37 4.13 2.20
CA TYR A 146 -1.93 4.89 1.07
C TYR A 146 -3.05 4.15 0.31
N MET A 147 -3.38 2.93 0.74
CA MET A 147 -4.43 2.10 0.18
C MET A 147 -5.19 1.45 1.34
N ASN A 148 -6.27 2.09 1.75
CA ASN A 148 -7.11 1.60 2.84
C ASN A 148 -8.16 0.60 2.34
N ARG A 149 -8.84 -0.06 3.29
CA ARG A 149 -9.84 -1.09 2.98
C ARG A 149 -11.05 -0.56 2.18
N GLU A 150 -11.46 0.68 2.40
CA GLU A 150 -12.56 1.30 1.65
C GLU A 150 -12.19 1.51 0.17
N GLN A 151 -10.97 1.96 -0.11
CA GLN A 151 -10.46 2.09 -1.47
C GLN A 151 -10.33 0.72 -2.16
N LEU A 152 -9.82 -0.29 -1.44
CA LEU A 152 -9.78 -1.67 -1.93
C LEU A 152 -11.17 -2.20 -2.27
N ARG A 153 -12.16 -1.92 -1.42
CA ARG A 153 -13.56 -2.26 -1.67
C ARG A 153 -14.07 -1.65 -2.98
N CYS A 154 -13.77 -0.37 -3.25
CA CYS A 154 -14.16 0.25 -4.53
C CYS A 154 -13.53 -0.45 -5.75
N TYR A 155 -12.27 -0.89 -5.65
CA TYR A 155 -11.64 -1.68 -6.72
C TYR A 155 -12.26 -3.07 -6.85
N ALA A 156 -12.56 -3.74 -5.73
CA ALA A 156 -13.23 -5.03 -5.74
C ALA A 156 -14.63 -4.93 -6.39
N ASP A 157 -15.42 -3.91 -6.01
CA ASP A 157 -16.73 -3.64 -6.59
C ASP A 157 -16.63 -3.34 -8.10
N LYS A 158 -15.58 -2.63 -8.52
CA LYS A 158 -15.29 -2.42 -9.94
C LYS A 158 -15.00 -3.73 -10.66
N VAL A 159 -14.19 -4.62 -10.09
CA VAL A 159 -13.92 -5.96 -10.67
C VAL A 159 -15.20 -6.80 -10.73
N ILE A 160 -16.02 -6.81 -9.69
CA ILE A 160 -17.31 -7.52 -9.68
C ILE A 160 -18.20 -7.03 -10.83
N SER A 161 -18.27 -5.70 -11.03
CA SER A 161 -19.07 -5.11 -12.12
C SER A 161 -18.60 -5.49 -13.53
N LEU A 162 -17.34 -5.94 -13.67
CA LEU A 162 -16.78 -6.39 -14.94
C LEU A 162 -17.12 -7.85 -15.25
N GLN A 163 -17.73 -8.58 -14.30
CA GLN A 163 -18.15 -9.98 -14.46
C GLN A 163 -17.04 -10.86 -15.07
N PRO A 164 -15.88 -11.01 -14.39
CA PRO A 164 -14.78 -11.84 -14.90
C PRO A 164 -15.17 -13.31 -14.96
N ASP A 165 -14.72 -13.99 -16.01
CA ASP A 165 -14.74 -15.45 -16.07
C ASP A 165 -13.62 -16.04 -15.20
N LEU A 166 -12.48 -15.35 -15.17
CA LEU A 166 -11.29 -15.67 -14.38
C LEU A 166 -10.77 -14.40 -13.71
N PHE A 167 -10.50 -14.45 -12.40
CA PHE A 167 -9.87 -13.36 -11.68
C PHE A 167 -8.45 -13.74 -11.27
N VAL A 168 -7.47 -12.88 -11.53
CA VAL A 168 -6.07 -13.17 -11.23
C VAL A 168 -5.38 -12.04 -10.47
N LEU A 169 -4.50 -12.44 -9.57
CA LEU A 169 -3.73 -11.60 -8.67
C LEU A 169 -2.24 -11.86 -8.91
N THR A 170 -1.47 -10.83 -9.24
CA THR A 170 -0.07 -11.00 -9.71
C THR A 170 0.97 -10.32 -8.83
N GLY A 171 0.76 -10.36 -7.51
CA GLY A 171 1.77 -9.94 -6.52
C GLY A 171 1.69 -8.50 -6.04
N ASP A 172 2.50 -8.20 -5.02
CA ASP A 172 2.63 -6.91 -4.33
C ASP A 172 1.30 -6.43 -3.69
N TYR A 173 0.78 -7.25 -2.80
CA TYR A 173 -0.46 -7.01 -2.07
C TYR A 173 -0.28 -6.00 -0.94
N VAL A 174 0.90 -5.94 -0.31
CA VAL A 174 1.18 -5.11 0.87
C VAL A 174 2.39 -4.21 0.66
N SER A 175 2.38 -3.02 1.26
CA SER A 175 3.48 -2.04 1.11
C SER A 175 4.36 -1.86 2.35
N ASN A 176 3.81 -2.00 3.56
CA ASN A 176 4.53 -1.60 4.79
C ASN A 176 4.46 -2.63 5.92
N SER A 177 3.50 -3.55 5.87
CA SER A 177 3.26 -4.54 6.92
C SER A 177 2.41 -5.68 6.39
N LEU A 178 2.80 -6.91 6.71
CA LEU A 178 2.00 -8.10 6.40
C LEU A 178 0.63 -8.10 7.08
N SER A 179 0.44 -7.31 8.15
CA SER A 179 -0.84 -7.20 8.85
C SER A 179 -2.00 -6.70 7.97
N PHE A 180 -1.70 -6.09 6.82
CA PHE A 180 -2.72 -5.64 5.86
C PHE A 180 -3.17 -6.75 4.88
N LEU A 181 -2.37 -7.82 4.73
CA LEU A 181 -2.64 -8.88 3.75
C LEU A 181 -3.99 -9.58 3.99
N PRO A 182 -4.37 -10.01 5.21
CA PRO A 182 -5.66 -10.67 5.42
C PRO A 182 -6.85 -9.80 5.02
N GLY A 183 -6.84 -8.51 5.36
CA GLY A 183 -7.92 -7.58 4.99
C GLY A 183 -7.94 -7.26 3.49
N CYS A 184 -6.78 -7.28 2.82
CA CYS A 184 -6.71 -7.19 1.37
C CYS A 184 -7.35 -8.40 0.70
N LEU A 185 -6.96 -9.62 1.12
CA LEU A 185 -7.51 -10.86 0.59
C LEU A 185 -9.02 -10.98 0.88
N GLU A 186 -9.48 -10.54 2.05
CA GLU A 186 -10.91 -10.52 2.41
C GLU A 186 -11.76 -9.69 1.41
N GLU A 187 -11.25 -8.57 0.90
CA GLU A 187 -11.97 -7.82 -0.14
C GLU A 187 -11.87 -8.50 -1.51
N MET A 188 -10.77 -9.21 -1.80
CA MET A 188 -10.60 -9.93 -3.06
C MET A 188 -11.48 -11.19 -3.15
N THR A 189 -11.75 -11.88 -2.04
CA THR A 189 -12.61 -13.09 -2.01
C THR A 189 -14.09 -12.79 -2.29
N ARG A 190 -14.49 -11.51 -2.26
CA ARG A 190 -15.82 -11.05 -2.68
C ARG A 190 -16.04 -11.23 -4.19
N ILE A 191 -14.96 -11.26 -4.97
CA ILE A 191 -15.00 -11.46 -6.42
C ILE A 191 -15.20 -12.95 -6.70
N ARG A 192 -16.37 -13.31 -7.22
CA ARG A 192 -16.70 -14.69 -7.62
C ARG A 192 -16.61 -14.80 -9.13
N ALA A 193 -15.53 -15.41 -9.62
CA ALA A 193 -15.34 -15.73 -11.03
C ALA A 193 -15.64 -17.22 -11.27
N PRO A 194 -16.39 -17.60 -12.32
CA PRO A 194 -16.75 -18.98 -12.62
C PRO A 194 -15.57 -19.96 -12.68
N TYR A 195 -14.44 -19.54 -13.25
CA TYR A 195 -13.24 -20.36 -13.35
C TYR A 195 -12.25 -20.12 -12.20
N GLY A 196 -12.66 -19.39 -11.18
CA GLY A 196 -11.92 -19.22 -9.94
C GLY A 196 -11.05 -17.97 -9.88
N THR A 197 -10.34 -17.86 -8.76
CA THR A 197 -9.37 -16.81 -8.49
C THR A 197 -8.00 -17.44 -8.23
N PHE A 198 -6.95 -16.91 -8.83
CA PHE A 198 -5.58 -17.40 -8.62
C PHE A 198 -4.63 -16.26 -8.31
N ALA A 199 -3.67 -16.51 -7.42
CA ALA A 199 -2.67 -15.54 -7.01
C ALA A 199 -1.25 -16.04 -7.23
N THR A 200 -0.31 -15.15 -7.48
CA THR A 200 1.13 -15.38 -7.23
C THR A 200 1.69 -14.31 -6.27
N LEU A 201 2.93 -14.46 -5.80
CA LEU A 201 3.61 -13.52 -4.92
C LEU A 201 4.40 -12.47 -5.71
N GLY A 202 4.50 -11.27 -5.13
CA GLY A 202 5.48 -10.27 -5.56
C GLY A 202 6.64 -10.19 -4.58
N ASN A 203 7.59 -9.31 -4.88
CA ASN A 203 8.76 -9.11 -4.02
C ASN A 203 8.40 -8.53 -2.65
N HIS A 204 7.32 -7.74 -2.55
CA HIS A 204 6.92 -7.15 -1.27
C HIS A 204 6.51 -8.22 -0.25
N GLU A 205 5.85 -9.29 -0.67
CA GLU A 205 5.47 -10.37 0.25
C GLU A 205 6.71 -11.03 0.88
N HIS A 206 7.73 -11.32 0.06
CA HIS A 206 9.01 -11.90 0.49
C HIS A 206 9.83 -10.98 1.40
N TRP A 207 9.63 -9.66 1.34
CA TRP A 207 10.31 -8.73 2.25
C TRP A 207 9.74 -8.77 3.67
N TYR A 208 8.51 -9.26 3.86
CA TYR A 208 7.81 -9.21 5.13
C TYR A 208 7.55 -10.57 5.78
N ALA A 209 7.54 -11.66 5.01
CA ALA A 209 7.33 -13.00 5.53
C ALA A 209 8.02 -14.08 4.71
N GLY A 210 8.25 -15.22 5.36
CA GLY A 210 8.66 -16.46 4.69
C GLY A 210 7.50 -17.12 3.95
N LEU A 211 7.82 -17.94 2.95
CA LEU A 211 6.87 -18.58 2.05
C LEU A 211 5.80 -19.41 2.78
N ASP A 212 6.15 -20.15 3.84
CA ASP A 212 5.18 -20.98 4.57
C ASP A 212 4.12 -20.16 5.30
N GLU A 213 4.49 -19.00 5.85
CA GLU A 213 3.54 -18.07 6.47
C GLU A 213 2.59 -17.49 5.41
N LEU A 214 3.13 -17.09 4.25
CA LEU A 214 2.34 -16.58 3.13
C LEU A 214 1.35 -17.64 2.61
N ARG A 215 1.82 -18.88 2.41
CA ARG A 215 0.97 -20.02 2.02
C ARG A 215 -0.17 -20.23 3.00
N GLU A 216 0.09 -20.17 4.30
CA GLU A 216 -0.94 -20.34 5.32
C GLU A 216 -1.98 -19.19 5.30
N ILE A 217 -1.55 -17.94 5.07
CA ILE A 217 -2.46 -16.80 4.94
C ILE A 217 -3.36 -16.97 3.70
N PHE A 218 -2.80 -17.32 2.55
CA PHE A 218 -3.56 -17.56 1.33
C PHE A 218 -4.52 -18.75 1.48
N ARG A 219 -4.06 -19.86 2.07
CA ARG A 219 -4.89 -21.03 2.37
C ARG A 219 -6.10 -20.66 3.22
N LYS A 220 -5.91 -19.85 4.28
CA LYS A 220 -7.02 -19.36 5.13
C LYS A 220 -8.00 -18.45 4.38
N SER A 221 -7.51 -17.67 3.42
CA SER A 221 -8.38 -16.82 2.59
C SER A 221 -9.22 -17.60 1.58
N GLY A 222 -8.80 -18.82 1.24
CA GLY A 222 -9.42 -19.63 0.20
C GLY A 222 -9.06 -19.21 -1.23
N ILE A 223 -8.09 -18.31 -1.42
CA ILE A 223 -7.50 -17.99 -2.73
C ILE A 223 -6.31 -18.93 -2.98
N PRO A 224 -6.36 -19.80 -3.99
CA PRO A 224 -5.21 -20.58 -4.42
C PRO A 224 -4.01 -19.69 -4.76
N LEU A 225 -2.91 -19.90 -4.04
CA LEU A 225 -1.62 -19.29 -4.33
C LEU A 225 -0.82 -20.25 -5.21
N LEU A 226 -0.58 -19.87 -6.46
CA LEU A 226 0.24 -20.61 -7.41
C LEU A 226 1.71 -20.19 -7.24
N ASN A 227 2.48 -21.05 -6.60
CA ASN A 227 3.91 -20.87 -6.39
C ASN A 227 4.67 -22.04 -7.03
N ASN A 228 5.17 -21.81 -8.25
CA ASN A 228 5.77 -22.81 -9.13
C ASN A 228 4.86 -24.02 -9.39
N GLU A 229 3.57 -23.75 -9.59
CA GLU A 229 2.56 -24.76 -9.83
C GLU A 229 1.49 -24.24 -10.82
N HIS A 230 0.65 -25.15 -11.29
CA HIS A 230 -0.49 -24.81 -12.14
C HIS A 230 -1.79 -25.43 -11.64
N ARG A 231 -2.88 -24.92 -12.19
CA ARG A 231 -4.22 -25.49 -12.07
C ARG A 231 -4.85 -25.61 -13.45
N VAL A 232 -5.27 -26.81 -13.80
CA VAL A 232 -6.03 -27.07 -15.03
C VAL A 232 -7.51 -26.87 -14.73
N ILE A 233 -8.17 -26.09 -15.59
CA ILE A 233 -9.59 -25.79 -15.51
C ILE A 233 -10.27 -26.46 -16.69
N SER A 234 -11.11 -27.44 -16.40
CA SER A 234 -11.91 -28.15 -17.39
C SER A 234 -13.16 -27.34 -17.73
N THR A 235 -13.39 -27.11 -19.03
CA THR A 235 -14.57 -26.42 -19.54
C THR A 235 -15.19 -27.22 -20.68
N GLU A 236 -16.42 -26.87 -21.08
CA GLU A 236 -17.09 -27.47 -22.25
C GLU A 236 -16.31 -27.26 -23.56
N ARG A 237 -15.47 -26.21 -23.63
CA ARG A 237 -14.62 -25.89 -24.79
C ARG A 237 -13.20 -26.45 -24.64
N GLY A 238 -13.02 -27.47 -23.81
CA GLY A 238 -11.73 -28.06 -23.47
C GLY A 238 -11.00 -27.36 -22.31
N PRO A 239 -9.85 -27.89 -21.88
CA PRO A 239 -9.11 -27.36 -20.74
C PRO A 239 -8.28 -26.12 -21.09
N PHE A 240 -8.02 -25.26 -20.10
CA PHE A 240 -6.83 -24.39 -20.05
C PHE A 240 -6.13 -24.57 -18.70
N ALA A 241 -4.91 -24.07 -18.61
CA ALA A 241 -4.19 -23.97 -17.35
C ALA A 241 -3.95 -22.51 -16.94
N VAL A 242 -3.92 -22.29 -15.64
CA VAL A 242 -3.32 -21.10 -15.02
C VAL A 242 -2.10 -21.58 -14.26
N ALA A 243 -0.92 -21.10 -14.67
CA ALA A 243 0.35 -21.39 -14.02
C ALA A 243 0.84 -20.15 -13.28
N GLY A 244 1.48 -20.33 -12.14
CA GLY A 244 2.13 -19.24 -11.40
C GLY A 244 3.53 -19.64 -10.95
N ILE A 245 4.47 -18.72 -11.08
CA ILE A 245 5.83 -18.86 -10.56
C ILE A 245 6.07 -17.87 -9.44
N ASP A 246 7.05 -18.15 -8.58
CA ASP A 246 7.48 -17.22 -7.54
C ASP A 246 8.14 -15.95 -8.09
N ASP A 247 8.38 -14.94 -7.23
CA ASP A 247 9.08 -13.72 -7.63
C ASP A 247 10.51 -14.01 -8.09
N LEU A 248 10.89 -13.43 -9.25
CA LEU A 248 12.16 -13.77 -9.92
C LEU A 248 13.43 -13.36 -9.17
N ARG A 249 13.34 -12.45 -8.19
CA ARG A 249 14.52 -11.92 -7.48
C ARG A 249 14.49 -12.20 -5.99
N ASN A 250 13.30 -12.28 -5.42
CA ASN A 250 13.08 -12.38 -3.98
C ASN A 250 12.50 -13.71 -3.55
N GLY A 251 12.02 -14.53 -4.48
CA GLY A 251 11.58 -15.90 -4.25
C GLY A 251 12.52 -16.92 -4.91
N ASP A 252 11.99 -18.12 -5.12
CA ASP A 252 12.68 -19.23 -5.80
C ASP A 252 11.87 -19.64 -7.05
N PRO A 253 11.96 -18.91 -8.18
CA PRO A 253 11.12 -19.14 -9.34
C PRO A 253 11.52 -20.44 -10.09
N ASP A 254 10.54 -21.28 -10.41
CA ASP A 254 10.75 -22.50 -11.20
C ASP A 254 9.61 -22.70 -12.21
N LEU A 255 9.86 -22.28 -13.45
CA LEU A 255 8.92 -22.43 -14.56
C LEU A 255 8.75 -23.90 -14.98
N ASP A 256 9.80 -24.71 -14.85
CA ASP A 256 9.75 -26.14 -15.16
C ASP A 256 8.85 -26.88 -14.19
N ALA A 257 8.94 -26.58 -12.89
CA ALA A 257 8.02 -27.09 -11.88
C ALA A 257 6.58 -26.61 -12.15
N ALA A 258 6.40 -25.33 -12.48
CA ALA A 258 5.07 -24.78 -12.75
C ALA A 258 4.36 -25.50 -13.91
N LEU A 259 5.10 -25.98 -14.91
CA LEU A 259 4.55 -26.66 -16.09
C LEU A 259 4.65 -28.19 -16.03
N ARG A 260 5.20 -28.74 -14.95
CA ARG A 260 5.49 -30.18 -14.85
C ARG A 260 4.21 -31.02 -14.98
N GLY A 261 4.21 -31.94 -15.94
CA GLY A 261 3.07 -32.83 -16.19
C GLY A 261 1.90 -32.19 -16.95
N LEU A 262 2.02 -30.91 -17.36
CA LEU A 262 1.03 -30.26 -18.20
C LEU A 262 1.25 -30.62 -19.67
N ASP A 263 0.18 -31.05 -20.35
CA ASP A 263 0.22 -31.26 -21.79
C ASP A 263 0.45 -29.91 -22.51
N ARG A 264 1.44 -29.88 -23.41
CA ARG A 264 1.81 -28.69 -24.19
C ARG A 264 0.67 -28.20 -25.09
N ALA A 265 -0.30 -29.03 -25.42
CA ALA A 265 -1.49 -28.64 -26.18
C ALA A 265 -2.48 -27.80 -25.34
N VAL A 266 -2.37 -27.81 -24.00
CA VAL A 266 -3.27 -27.05 -23.13
C VAL A 266 -2.84 -25.58 -23.11
N PRO A 267 -3.68 -24.64 -23.57
CA PRO A 267 -3.35 -23.22 -23.53
C PRO A 267 -3.18 -22.78 -22.07
N THR A 268 -2.05 -22.12 -21.81
CA THR A 268 -1.62 -21.79 -20.45
C THR A 268 -1.48 -20.29 -20.26
N LEU A 269 -2.15 -19.77 -19.24
CA LEU A 269 -1.97 -18.41 -18.74
C LEU A 269 -0.90 -18.42 -17.65
N LEU A 270 0.23 -17.76 -17.88
CA LEU A 270 1.29 -17.62 -16.88
C LEU A 270 1.09 -16.35 -16.05
N LEU A 271 1.12 -16.49 -14.72
CA LEU A 271 1.15 -15.41 -13.75
C LEU A 271 2.56 -15.28 -13.22
N SER A 272 3.17 -14.11 -13.40
CA SER A 272 4.45 -13.78 -12.78
C SER A 272 4.45 -12.32 -12.40
N HIS A 273 4.85 -11.98 -11.18
CA HIS A 273 4.87 -10.59 -10.76
C HIS A 273 5.79 -9.73 -11.64
N ARG A 274 6.97 -10.27 -11.98
CA ARG A 274 7.99 -9.60 -12.77
C ARG A 274 7.89 -9.98 -14.26
N PRO A 275 7.82 -9.02 -15.18
CA PRO A 275 7.69 -9.30 -16.61
C PRO A 275 8.93 -9.93 -17.26
N GLU A 276 10.09 -9.94 -16.58
CA GLU A 276 11.36 -10.41 -17.11
C GLU A 276 11.39 -11.92 -17.43
N ILE A 277 10.41 -12.70 -16.93
CA ILE A 277 10.24 -14.11 -17.32
C ILE A 277 9.86 -14.27 -18.80
N PHE A 278 9.36 -13.21 -19.44
CA PHE A 278 8.67 -13.33 -20.72
C PHE A 278 9.47 -13.97 -21.86
N PRO A 279 10.78 -13.71 -22.06
CA PRO A 279 11.56 -14.42 -23.09
C PRO A 279 11.60 -15.94 -22.86
N GLU A 280 11.73 -16.38 -21.61
CA GLU A 280 11.73 -17.80 -21.25
C GLU A 280 10.33 -18.41 -21.46
N ALA A 281 9.28 -17.73 -20.98
CA ALA A 281 7.89 -18.13 -21.20
C ALA A 281 7.54 -18.27 -22.69
N ALA A 282 8.02 -17.34 -23.53
CA ALA A 282 7.87 -17.40 -24.97
C ALA A 282 8.65 -18.57 -25.59
N GLY A 283 9.86 -18.86 -25.09
CA GLY A 283 10.63 -20.06 -25.46
C GLY A 283 9.92 -21.38 -25.13
N ARG A 284 8.97 -21.36 -24.17
CA ARG A 284 8.09 -22.49 -23.84
C ARG A 284 6.73 -22.45 -24.56
N ALA A 285 6.56 -21.56 -25.54
CA ALA A 285 5.33 -21.37 -26.30
C ALA A 285 4.09 -21.04 -25.43
N ILE A 286 4.30 -20.38 -24.28
CA ILE A 286 3.18 -19.94 -23.44
C ILE A 286 2.48 -18.77 -24.16
N PRO A 287 1.17 -18.85 -24.44
CA PRO A 287 0.48 -17.85 -25.25
C PRO A 287 0.33 -16.51 -24.54
N LEU A 288 0.14 -16.51 -23.22
CA LEU A 288 -0.09 -15.28 -22.45
C LEU A 288 0.60 -15.31 -21.09
N THR A 289 1.36 -14.26 -20.79
CA THR A 289 1.94 -13.95 -19.47
C THR A 289 1.36 -12.65 -18.93
N LEU A 290 0.98 -12.62 -17.65
CA LEU A 290 0.46 -11.43 -16.96
C LEU A 290 1.37 -11.03 -15.81
N SER A 291 1.75 -9.76 -15.78
CA SER A 291 2.70 -9.20 -14.82
C SER A 291 2.33 -7.80 -14.32
N GLY A 292 3.04 -7.34 -13.29
CA GLY A 292 2.93 -6.01 -12.69
C GLY A 292 4.31 -5.42 -12.41
N HIS A 293 4.59 -5.13 -11.14
CA HIS A 293 5.89 -4.73 -10.56
C HIS A 293 6.35 -3.30 -10.86
N TYR A 294 6.20 -2.85 -12.11
CA TYR A 294 6.80 -1.59 -12.54
C TYR A 294 5.90 -0.37 -12.33
N HIS A 295 4.62 -0.54 -12.05
CA HIS A 295 3.64 0.54 -11.87
C HIS A 295 3.50 1.50 -13.07
N GLY A 296 3.98 1.16 -14.27
CA GLY A 296 4.17 2.13 -15.35
C GLY A 296 5.23 3.20 -15.04
N GLY A 297 6.07 2.93 -14.04
CA GLY A 297 7.02 3.84 -13.42
C GLY A 297 6.42 4.86 -12.45
N GLN A 298 5.11 4.82 -12.20
CA GLN A 298 4.36 5.65 -11.25
C GLN A 298 4.36 7.17 -11.55
N ILE A 299 5.51 7.76 -11.84
CA ILE A 299 5.72 9.15 -12.24
C ILE A 299 6.43 9.14 -13.59
N LYS A 300 5.75 9.60 -14.63
CA LYS A 300 6.35 9.81 -15.96
C LYS A 300 6.48 11.30 -16.25
N ILE A 301 7.64 11.67 -16.79
CA ILE A 301 7.93 13.01 -17.27
C ILE A 301 7.70 13.03 -18.77
N GLY A 302 6.93 14.00 -19.25
CA GLY A 302 6.55 14.14 -20.66
C GLY A 302 5.03 14.15 -20.86
N PRO A 303 4.56 14.26 -22.11
CA PRO A 303 3.13 14.35 -22.42
C PRO A 303 2.39 13.04 -22.07
N PRO A 304 1.08 13.10 -21.75
CA PRO A 304 0.26 11.92 -21.52
C PRO A 304 0.38 10.93 -22.69
N GLY A 305 0.69 9.67 -22.39
CA GLY A 305 0.83 8.60 -23.40
C GLY A 305 2.24 8.42 -24.00
N ALA A 306 3.16 9.38 -23.83
CA ALA A 306 4.55 9.26 -24.31
C ALA A 306 5.61 9.66 -23.26
N GLY A 307 5.22 9.72 -21.99
CA GLY A 307 6.14 10.06 -20.90
C GLY A 307 7.15 8.95 -20.60
N ILE A 308 8.36 9.35 -20.25
CA ILE A 308 9.46 8.46 -19.83
C ILE A 308 9.50 8.43 -18.30
N SER A 309 9.82 7.27 -17.72
CA SER A 309 10.03 7.11 -16.27
C SER A 309 11.25 6.25 -15.99
N LEU A 310 11.66 6.20 -14.72
CA LEU A 310 12.78 5.37 -14.28
C LEU A 310 12.59 3.87 -14.61
N ALA A 311 11.34 3.40 -14.69
CA ALA A 311 11.04 2.03 -15.10
C ALA A 311 11.49 1.75 -16.54
N HIS A 312 11.32 2.70 -17.47
CA HIS A 312 11.74 2.57 -18.86
C HIS A 312 13.27 2.45 -19.01
N LEU A 313 14.03 2.89 -18.01
CA LEU A 313 15.50 2.75 -17.97
C LEU A 313 15.95 1.43 -17.35
N ARG A 314 15.08 0.75 -16.61
CA ARG A 314 15.40 -0.47 -15.85
C ARG A 314 14.93 -1.75 -16.52
N THR A 315 13.88 -1.67 -17.33
CA THR A 315 13.28 -2.82 -17.98
C THR A 315 12.82 -2.48 -19.40
N PRO A 316 12.88 -3.43 -20.34
CA PRO A 316 12.20 -3.31 -21.63
C PRO A 316 10.68 -3.44 -21.52
N TYR A 317 10.14 -3.84 -20.35
CA TYR A 317 8.70 -4.11 -20.15
C TYR A 317 8.06 -3.23 -19.04
N PRO A 318 8.08 -1.89 -19.16
CA PRO A 318 7.58 -0.99 -18.11
C PRO A 318 6.06 -1.02 -17.89
N GLU A 319 5.27 -1.27 -18.95
CA GLU A 319 3.81 -1.38 -18.92
C GLU A 319 3.25 -1.76 -20.31
N GLY A 320 2.02 -2.28 -20.37
CA GLY A 320 1.29 -2.52 -21.62
C GLY A 320 1.54 -3.90 -22.24
N LEU A 321 1.18 -4.05 -23.52
CA LEU A 321 1.21 -5.32 -24.24
C LEU A 321 2.51 -5.46 -25.05
N TYR A 322 3.19 -6.59 -24.90
CA TYR A 322 4.41 -6.98 -25.61
C TYR A 322 4.22 -8.31 -26.33
N ARG A 323 5.11 -8.58 -27.29
CA ARG A 323 5.04 -9.77 -28.14
C ARG A 323 6.42 -10.33 -28.44
N ILE A 324 6.55 -11.66 -28.35
CA ILE A 324 7.66 -12.45 -28.89
C ILE A 324 7.00 -13.63 -29.62
N GLY A 325 7.11 -13.68 -30.96
CA GLY A 325 6.38 -14.66 -31.76
C GLY A 325 4.87 -14.63 -31.51
N ASP A 326 4.30 -15.79 -31.20
CA ASP A 326 2.88 -15.94 -30.85
C ASP A 326 2.57 -15.67 -29.38
N SER A 327 3.58 -15.59 -28.53
CA SER A 327 3.43 -15.27 -27.12
C SER A 327 3.18 -13.79 -26.88
N ARG A 328 2.39 -13.49 -25.84
CA ARG A 328 2.06 -12.14 -25.41
C ARG A 328 2.38 -11.96 -23.93
N LEU A 329 2.86 -10.78 -23.58
CA LEU A 329 3.02 -10.33 -22.19
C LEU A 329 2.18 -9.10 -22.00
N TYR A 330 1.40 -9.06 -20.93
CA TYR A 330 0.75 -7.83 -20.49
C TYR A 330 1.31 -7.40 -19.13
N VAL A 331 1.83 -6.18 -19.06
CA VAL A 331 2.35 -5.57 -17.83
C VAL A 331 1.38 -4.50 -17.34
N SER A 332 0.66 -4.81 -16.27
CA SER A 332 -0.27 -3.88 -15.65
C SER A 332 0.48 -2.80 -14.86
N ARG A 333 -0.11 -1.61 -14.80
CA ARG A 333 0.41 -0.49 -14.00
C ARG A 333 0.00 -0.59 -12.53
N GLY A 334 -0.82 -1.59 -12.19
CA GLY A 334 -1.34 -1.85 -10.86
C GLY A 334 -2.23 -0.73 -10.29
N ILE A 335 -2.78 -0.97 -9.10
CA ILE A 335 -3.74 -0.04 -8.47
C ILE A 335 -3.15 0.81 -7.33
N GLY A 336 -2.10 0.31 -6.69
CA GLY A 336 -1.45 0.88 -5.53
C GLY A 336 -0.38 1.92 -5.85
N THR A 337 0.51 2.19 -4.91
CA THR A 337 1.65 3.12 -5.05
C THR A 337 2.74 2.70 -4.07
N THR A 338 4.00 2.83 -4.46
CA THR A 338 5.16 2.62 -3.59
C THR A 338 5.85 3.94 -3.26
N PHE A 339 6.46 4.04 -2.08
CA PHE A 339 7.20 5.20 -1.54
C PHE A 339 6.38 6.50 -1.37
N THR A 340 5.76 7.02 -2.43
CA THR A 340 4.94 8.22 -2.43
C THR A 340 3.55 7.93 -2.99
N PRO A 341 2.46 8.52 -2.45
CA PRO A 341 1.10 8.28 -2.93
C PRO A 341 0.78 9.06 -4.23
N VAL A 342 1.78 9.24 -5.08
CA VAL A 342 1.72 10.11 -6.27
C VAL A 342 1.79 9.26 -7.52
N ARG A 343 0.85 9.47 -8.44
CA ARG A 343 0.90 8.95 -9.80
C ARG A 343 0.76 10.10 -10.79
N LEU A 344 1.70 10.23 -11.73
CA LEU A 344 1.67 11.24 -12.79
C LEU A 344 1.85 10.54 -14.14
N ASN A 345 0.89 10.72 -15.06
CA ASN A 345 0.86 10.05 -16.36
C ASN A 345 0.95 8.50 -16.32
N ALA A 346 0.70 7.92 -15.16
CA ALA A 346 0.58 6.47 -14.92
C ALA A 346 -0.60 6.19 -13.97
N PRO A 347 -1.86 6.49 -14.37
CA PRO A 347 -3.03 6.27 -13.52
C PRO A 347 -3.15 4.82 -13.03
N PRO A 348 -3.81 4.53 -11.91
CA PRO A 348 -4.14 3.17 -11.50
C PRO A 348 -4.83 2.38 -12.62
N GLU A 349 -4.67 1.06 -12.64
CA GLU A 349 -5.23 0.19 -13.67
C GLU A 349 -5.96 -1.02 -13.10
N VAL A 350 -7.21 -1.22 -13.54
CA VAL A 350 -7.88 -2.53 -13.45
C VAL A 350 -7.80 -3.14 -14.83
N THR A 351 -6.98 -4.18 -14.98
CA THR A 351 -6.69 -4.77 -16.29
C THR A 351 -7.78 -5.76 -16.69
N VAL A 352 -8.32 -5.61 -17.90
CA VAL A 352 -9.32 -6.51 -18.46
C VAL A 352 -8.75 -7.11 -19.74
N ILE A 353 -8.73 -8.42 -19.86
CA ILE A 353 -8.19 -9.09 -21.04
C ILE A 353 -9.29 -9.99 -21.59
N GLN A 354 -9.67 -9.70 -22.83
CA GLN A 354 -10.65 -10.47 -23.59
C GLN A 354 -9.89 -11.43 -24.48
N LEU A 355 -9.62 -12.63 -23.97
CA LEU A 355 -8.98 -13.66 -24.77
C LEU A 355 -9.92 -14.12 -25.86
N THR A 356 -9.39 -14.53 -27.02
CA THR A 356 -10.16 -15.08 -28.15
C THR A 356 -9.64 -16.44 -28.59
#